data_AF-A0A955E2A2-F1
#
_entry.id   AF-A0A955E2A2-F1
#
_cell.length_a   1.000
_cell.length_b   1.000
_cell.length_c   1.000
_cell.angle_alpha   90.00
_cell.angle_beta   90.00
_cell.angle_gamma   90.00
#
_symmetry.space_group_name_H-M   'P 1'
#
loop_
_entity.id
_entity.type
_entity.pdbx_description
1 polymer ?
#
loop_
_entity_poly.entity_id
_entity_poly.type
_entity_poly.pdbx_seq_one_letter_code
_entity_poly.pdbx_strand_id
1 'polypeptide(L)'
;MDLERAFLWIKTTTILGNRHEDWPDTRTNTDTPGVIKYLGSKRLLIDRISGLVARSCEQDSTVIDLFSGTSRVGHALKRAGYRVLANDHNRYAHTLATCYVQADAERVLVRARAIIEDLMKTPPEPGFITETYCVQSRYFHPDNGARIDAIRARIDELDLDEDLRAVVLTSLVEAADRVDSTTGVQMAYLKSWAPRASNRLSMRIPDVLPAVPTGRCESHRLEAIDAAKKLTGDLAYLDPPYNQHSYLGNYHLWETLVTGDQPETYGVARKRSDCKDRKSPFNSKLKIEAALREVIQSLDVETVVLSFSDEGYLSRDQIVHMLSGRGRVAVIENDHPRYVGCKIGIHNHNGDKVGTVGKVRNKELLFVAGEGAERLFGTKKDRRSAVLA
;
A
#
# COMPACT_ATOMS: atom_id res chain seq x y z
N MET A 1 36.19 23.03 2.51
CA MET A 1 35.00 23.70 3.09
C MET A 1 34.48 22.83 4.19
N ASP A 2 34.46 23.38 5.40
CA ASP A 2 34.33 22.68 6.68
C ASP A 2 33.08 21.81 6.84
N LEU A 3 33.30 20.53 7.16
CA LEU A 3 32.28 19.58 7.60
C LEU A 3 31.61 19.98 8.92
N GLU A 4 32.22 20.86 9.72
CA GLU A 4 31.66 21.36 10.98
C GLU A 4 30.55 22.41 10.82
N ARG A 5 30.45 23.09 9.66
CA ARG A 5 29.38 24.09 9.43
C ARG A 5 28.06 23.49 8.93
N ALA A 6 28.05 22.24 8.47
CA ALA A 6 26.83 21.57 8.02
C ALA A 6 25.94 21.05 9.18
N PHE A 7 26.50 20.91 10.39
CA PHE A 7 25.78 20.38 11.55
C PHE A 7 24.88 21.40 12.26
N LEU A 8 25.04 22.70 12.00
CA LEU A 8 24.35 23.75 12.77
C LEU A 8 22.88 23.98 12.36
N TRP A 9 22.36 23.26 11.36
CA TRP A 9 21.02 23.49 10.79
C TRP A 9 20.12 22.26 10.69
N ILE A 10 20.53 21.08 11.19
CA ILE A 10 19.64 19.93 11.29
C ILE A 10 18.84 20.06 12.60
N LYS A 11 17.79 20.88 12.60
CA LYS A 11 16.79 20.88 13.68
C LYS A 11 15.88 19.67 13.53
N THR A 12 16.35 18.50 13.99
CA THR A 12 15.49 17.34 14.20
C THR A 12 14.82 17.48 15.56
N THR A 13 13.50 17.37 15.62
CA THR A 13 12.79 17.29 16.91
C THR A 13 11.94 16.03 16.90
N THR A 14 12.17 15.14 17.89
CA THR A 14 11.32 13.97 18.13
C THR A 14 10.08 14.43 18.87
N ILE A 15 8.90 14.26 18.29
CA ILE A 15 7.65 14.41 19.02
C ILE A 15 7.30 13.04 19.60
N LEU A 16 7.53 12.87 20.90
CA LEU A 16 7.17 11.63 21.62
C LEU A 16 5.64 11.58 21.82
N GLY A 17 4.95 10.87 20.94
CA GLY A 17 3.50 10.64 21.02
C GLY A 17 3.11 9.59 22.07
N ASN A 18 3.36 9.85 23.35
CA ASN A 18 3.06 8.91 24.44
C ASN A 18 1.97 9.37 25.41
N ARG A 19 1.12 10.35 25.05
CA ARG A 19 -0.07 10.66 25.85
C ARG A 19 -1.33 10.36 25.07
N HIS A 20 -2.15 9.50 25.65
CA HIS A 20 -3.50 9.13 25.24
C HIS A 20 -4.51 10.30 25.30
N GLU A 21 -4.07 11.55 25.50
CA GLU A 21 -4.95 12.65 25.96
C GLU A 21 -5.09 13.85 25.00
N ASP A 22 -4.32 13.98 23.91
CA ASP A 22 -4.40 15.15 23.00
C ASP A 22 -4.84 14.84 21.57
N TRP A 23 -5.32 13.62 21.32
CA TRP A 23 -5.89 13.23 20.04
C TRP A 23 -7.41 13.19 20.23
N PRO A 24 -8.22 13.91 19.45
CA PRO A 24 -9.66 13.69 19.49
C PRO A 24 -9.90 12.20 19.25
N ASP A 25 -10.63 11.54 20.16
CA ASP A 25 -11.06 10.15 20.00
C ASP A 25 -12.07 10.09 18.86
N THR A 26 -11.57 10.17 17.62
CA THR A 26 -12.30 9.82 16.41
C THR A 26 -12.04 8.36 16.13
N ARG A 27 -12.42 7.47 17.06
CA ARG A 27 -12.80 6.11 16.70
C ARG A 27 -14.05 6.17 15.82
N THR A 28 -13.91 6.69 14.61
CA THR A 28 -14.76 6.23 13.52
C THR A 28 -14.27 4.81 13.23
N ASN A 29 -15.22 3.90 13.10
CA ASN A 29 -14.95 2.53 12.72
C ASN A 29 -14.35 2.54 11.29
N THR A 30 -13.03 2.74 11.16
CA THR A 30 -12.29 2.75 9.89
C THR A 30 -11.94 1.34 9.41
N ASP A 31 -12.75 0.35 9.79
CA ASP A 31 -12.85 -0.89 9.02
C ASP A 31 -13.39 -0.51 7.64
N THR A 32 -12.52 -0.02 6.76
CA THR A 32 -12.78 0.03 5.32
C THR A 32 -12.98 -1.43 4.90
N PRO A 33 -14.21 -1.89 4.66
CA PRO A 33 -14.43 -3.25 4.22
C PRO A 33 -13.90 -3.34 2.79
N GLY A 34 -13.05 -4.32 2.48
CA GLY A 34 -12.78 -4.67 1.07
C GLY A 34 -11.32 -4.90 0.70
N VAL A 35 -10.36 -4.19 1.28
CA VAL A 35 -8.98 -4.24 0.74
C VAL A 35 -8.31 -5.61 0.96
N ILE A 36 -7.70 -6.16 -0.10
CA ILE A 36 -6.93 -7.42 -0.06
C ILE A 36 -5.87 -7.44 1.06
N LYS A 37 -5.53 -8.65 1.53
CA LYS A 37 -4.38 -8.82 2.44
C LYS A 37 -3.10 -8.30 1.78
N TYR A 38 -2.35 -7.46 2.51
CA TYR A 38 -1.18 -6.76 1.99
C TYR A 38 -0.10 -6.54 3.05
N LEU A 39 1.15 -6.84 2.70
CA LEU A 39 2.32 -6.66 3.53
C LEU A 39 2.57 -5.17 3.67
N GLY A 40 2.86 -4.72 4.90
CA GLY A 40 3.05 -3.29 5.18
C GLY A 40 1.76 -2.46 5.18
N SER A 41 0.58 -3.09 5.15
CA SER A 41 -0.70 -2.36 5.13
C SER A 41 -0.82 -1.38 6.31
N LYS A 42 -1.07 -0.11 5.99
CA LYS A 42 -1.20 1.01 6.94
C LYS A 42 -2.55 1.05 7.67
N ARG A 43 -3.27 -0.07 7.77
CA ARG A 43 -4.59 -0.12 8.42
C ARG A 43 -4.58 0.46 9.83
N LEU A 44 -3.56 0.12 10.64
CA LEU A 44 -3.44 0.60 12.02
C LEU A 44 -2.85 2.01 12.13
N LEU A 45 -2.37 2.57 11.02
CA LEU A 45 -1.71 3.89 10.96
C LEU A 45 -2.53 4.93 10.20
N ILE A 46 -3.65 4.53 9.61
CA ILE A 46 -4.40 5.36 8.68
C ILE A 46 -4.85 6.67 9.32
N ASP A 47 -5.43 6.63 10.53
CA ASP A 47 -5.89 7.82 11.23
C ASP A 47 -4.74 8.75 11.62
N ARG A 48 -3.57 8.19 11.94
CA ARG A 48 -2.36 8.97 12.24
C ARG A 48 -1.81 9.64 11.00
N ILE A 49 -1.76 8.92 9.87
CA ILE A 49 -1.29 9.46 8.58
C ILE A 49 -2.24 10.55 8.09
N SER A 50 -3.55 10.27 8.05
CA SER A 50 -4.57 11.25 7.65
C SER A 50 -4.56 12.48 8.56
N GLY A 51 -4.47 12.29 9.87
CA GLY A 51 -4.35 13.41 10.83
C GLY A 51 -3.05 14.19 10.68
N LEU A 52 -1.97 13.56 10.24
CA LEU A 52 -0.70 14.23 9.95
C LEU A 52 -0.81 15.08 8.68
N VAL A 53 -1.32 14.51 7.59
CA VAL A 53 -1.60 15.23 6.34
C VAL A 53 -2.50 16.45 6.60
N ALA A 54 -3.58 16.28 7.37
CA ALA A 54 -4.50 17.36 7.71
C ALA A 54 -3.88 18.50 8.53
N ARG A 55 -2.78 18.26 9.25
CA ARG A 55 -2.02 19.31 9.95
C ARG A 55 -0.86 19.87 9.14
N SER A 56 -0.57 19.27 8.00
CA SER A 56 0.62 19.55 7.19
C SER A 56 0.31 20.24 5.86
N CYS A 57 -0.95 20.28 5.42
CA CYS A 57 -1.38 21.04 4.24
C CYS A 57 -2.81 21.59 4.42
N GLU A 58 -3.26 22.42 3.48
CA GLU A 58 -4.63 22.97 3.46
C GLU A 58 -5.65 21.92 3.00
N GLN A 59 -6.94 22.15 3.27
CA GLN A 59 -8.01 21.19 2.96
C GLN A 59 -8.27 21.03 1.45
N ASP A 60 -7.91 22.03 0.64
CA ASP A 60 -8.04 22.03 -0.81
C ASP A 60 -6.79 21.52 -1.54
N SER A 61 -5.76 21.08 -0.79
CA SER A 61 -4.51 20.58 -1.34
C SER A 61 -4.67 19.32 -2.20
N THR A 62 -3.79 19.20 -3.19
CA THR A 62 -3.57 17.99 -3.97
C THR A 62 -2.46 17.15 -3.32
N VAL A 63 -2.78 15.90 -3.01
CA VAL A 63 -1.87 14.96 -2.33
C VAL A 63 -1.42 13.85 -3.28
N ILE A 64 -0.12 13.67 -3.41
CA ILE A 64 0.48 12.58 -4.18
C ILE A 64 0.68 11.37 -3.26
N ASP A 65 0.02 10.24 -3.55
CA ASP A 65 0.29 8.94 -2.92
C ASP A 65 1.21 8.13 -3.84
N LEU A 66 2.54 8.31 -3.68
CA LEU A 66 3.52 7.90 -4.70
C LEU A 66 3.72 6.37 -4.78
N PHE A 67 3.48 5.68 -3.67
CA PHE A 67 3.63 4.23 -3.50
C PHE A 67 2.30 3.65 -3.00
N SER A 68 1.26 3.80 -3.81
CA SER A 68 -0.11 3.60 -3.35
C SER A 68 -0.42 2.16 -2.93
N GLY A 69 0.22 1.14 -3.53
CA GLY A 69 0.04 -0.27 -3.16
C GLY A 69 -1.43 -0.71 -3.21
N THR A 70 -2.08 -0.83 -2.05
CA THR A 70 -3.53 -1.14 -1.99
C THR A 70 -4.44 0.07 -1.97
N SER A 71 -3.85 1.26 -2.14
CA SER A 71 -4.50 2.57 -2.15
C SER A 71 -5.24 2.91 -0.86
N ARG A 72 -4.88 2.26 0.25
CA ARG A 72 -5.56 2.45 1.53
C ARG A 72 -5.39 3.88 2.06
N VAL A 73 -4.19 4.45 1.89
CA VAL A 73 -3.89 5.85 2.25
C VAL A 73 -4.60 6.79 1.30
N GLY A 74 -4.37 6.67 -0.01
CA GLY A 74 -5.07 7.49 -1.02
C GLY A 74 -6.60 7.46 -0.89
N HIS A 75 -7.20 6.30 -0.59
CA HIS A 75 -8.65 6.16 -0.39
C HIS A 75 -9.13 6.92 0.86
N ALA A 76 -8.39 6.86 1.98
CA ALA A 76 -8.71 7.63 3.17
C ALA A 76 -8.55 9.14 2.96
N LEU A 77 -7.53 9.55 2.18
CA LEU A 77 -7.31 10.96 1.83
C LEU A 77 -8.42 11.50 0.91
N LYS A 78 -8.85 10.72 -0.10
CA LYS A 78 -10.02 11.06 -0.92
C LYS A 78 -11.27 11.21 -0.05
N ARG A 79 -11.48 10.29 0.91
CA ARG A 79 -12.62 10.38 1.86
C ARG A 79 -12.56 11.64 2.71
N ALA A 80 -11.35 12.07 3.07
CA ALA A 80 -11.13 13.32 3.78
C ALA A 80 -11.30 14.56 2.90
N GLY A 81 -11.56 14.42 1.59
CA GLY A 81 -11.86 15.52 0.67
C GLY A 81 -10.68 16.01 -0.17
N TYR A 82 -9.50 15.39 -0.04
CA TYR A 82 -8.32 15.76 -0.83
C TYR A 82 -8.45 15.28 -2.28
N ARG A 83 -7.92 16.08 -3.21
CA ARG A 83 -7.60 15.57 -4.55
C ARG A 83 -6.36 14.70 -4.43
N VAL A 84 -6.45 13.44 -4.83
CA VAL A 84 -5.33 12.49 -4.70
C VAL A 84 -4.81 12.07 -6.07
N LEU A 85 -3.49 12.12 -6.23
CA LEU A 85 -2.75 11.57 -7.37
C LEU A 85 -2.03 10.30 -6.89
N ALA A 86 -2.63 9.14 -7.10
CA ALA A 86 -2.07 7.86 -6.69
C ALA A 86 -1.14 7.30 -7.77
N ASN A 87 -0.02 6.71 -7.37
CA ASN A 87 0.89 6.02 -8.28
C ASN A 87 1.30 4.66 -7.73
N ASP A 88 1.45 3.66 -8.60
CA ASP A 88 2.20 2.44 -8.31
C ASP A 88 2.67 1.80 -9.62
N HIS A 89 3.82 1.14 -9.62
CA HIS A 89 4.34 0.51 -10.83
C HIS A 89 3.67 -0.84 -11.16
N ASN A 90 3.04 -1.51 -10.19
CA ASN A 90 2.36 -2.79 -10.42
C ASN A 90 0.96 -2.56 -10.99
N ARG A 91 0.54 -3.41 -11.93
CA ARG A 91 -0.75 -3.25 -12.58
C ARG A 91 -1.92 -3.50 -11.63
N TYR A 92 -1.79 -4.49 -10.73
CA TYR A 92 -2.84 -4.73 -9.74
C TYR A 92 -3.01 -3.52 -8.80
N ALA A 93 -1.91 -2.91 -8.36
CA ALA A 93 -1.93 -1.76 -7.47
C ALA A 93 -2.53 -0.52 -8.17
N HIS A 94 -2.12 -0.28 -9.42
CA HIS A 94 -2.75 0.74 -10.26
C HIS A 94 -4.25 0.51 -10.43
N THR A 95 -4.70 -0.74 -10.66
CA THR A 95 -6.14 -1.06 -10.79
C THR A 95 -6.92 -0.79 -9.49
N LEU A 96 -6.32 -1.12 -8.33
CA LEU A 96 -6.91 -0.77 -7.03
C LEU A 96 -6.97 0.76 -6.86
N ALA A 97 -5.94 1.50 -7.26
CA ALA A 97 -5.93 2.96 -7.23
C ALA A 97 -6.99 3.55 -8.16
N THR A 98 -7.16 2.98 -9.35
CA THR A 98 -8.20 3.40 -10.28
C THR A 98 -9.59 3.19 -9.66
N CYS A 99 -9.84 2.07 -8.99
CA CYS A 99 -11.10 1.81 -8.31
C CYS A 99 -11.34 2.70 -7.08
N TYR A 100 -10.36 2.79 -6.18
CA TYR A 100 -10.54 3.38 -4.84
C TYR A 100 -10.25 4.89 -4.78
N VAL A 101 -9.45 5.40 -5.72
CA VAL A 101 -9.01 6.80 -5.75
C VAL A 101 -9.58 7.50 -6.99
N GLN A 102 -9.32 7.00 -8.19
CA GLN A 102 -9.70 7.72 -9.42
C GLN A 102 -11.22 7.67 -9.71
N ALA A 103 -11.86 6.52 -9.56
CA ALA A 103 -13.26 6.34 -9.90
C ALA A 103 -14.16 7.10 -8.91
N ASP A 104 -15.20 7.74 -9.46
CA ASP A 104 -16.19 8.47 -8.69
C ASP A 104 -17.50 7.68 -8.64
N ALA A 105 -18.04 7.51 -7.44
CA ALA A 105 -19.20 6.66 -7.16
C ALA A 105 -20.39 6.95 -8.09
N GLU A 106 -20.67 8.23 -8.32
CA GLU A 106 -21.77 8.72 -9.15
C GLU A 106 -21.67 8.23 -10.60
N ARG A 107 -20.45 8.01 -11.10
CA ARG A 107 -20.19 7.60 -12.48
C ARG A 107 -20.30 6.09 -12.68
N VAL A 108 -19.94 5.30 -11.66
CA VAL A 108 -19.69 3.86 -11.83
C VAL A 108 -20.67 2.95 -11.10
N LEU A 109 -21.21 3.33 -9.92
CA LEU A 109 -21.83 2.35 -9.02
C LEU A 109 -23.07 1.67 -9.58
N VAL A 110 -23.92 2.40 -10.31
CA VAL A 110 -25.15 1.84 -10.90
C VAL A 110 -24.81 0.77 -11.94
N ARG A 111 -23.92 1.10 -12.88
CA ARG A 111 -23.48 0.17 -13.93
C ARG A 111 -22.68 -0.99 -13.36
N ALA A 112 -21.75 -0.72 -12.44
CA ALA A 112 -20.92 -1.74 -11.81
C ALA A 112 -21.77 -2.79 -11.07
N ARG A 113 -22.85 -2.38 -10.40
CA ARG A 113 -23.77 -3.29 -9.72
C ARG A 113 -24.45 -4.26 -10.68
N ALA A 114 -25.02 -3.74 -11.76
CA ALA A 114 -25.65 -4.57 -12.79
C ALA A 114 -24.65 -5.54 -13.43
N ILE A 115 -23.43 -5.07 -13.74
CA ILE A 115 -22.37 -5.90 -14.32
C ILE A 115 -21.95 -7.02 -13.35
N ILE A 116 -21.72 -6.70 -12.07
CA ILE A 116 -21.29 -7.69 -11.08
C ILE A 116 -22.37 -8.74 -10.85
N GLU A 117 -23.65 -8.35 -10.79
CA GLU A 117 -24.78 -9.27 -10.69
C GLU A 117 -24.88 -10.20 -11.90
N ASP A 118 -24.60 -9.72 -13.11
CA ASP A 118 -24.56 -10.52 -14.32
C ASP A 118 -23.37 -11.50 -14.33
N LEU A 119 -22.16 -11.02 -14.05
CA LEU A 119 -20.94 -11.83 -13.97
C LEU A 119 -21.06 -12.99 -12.96
N MET A 120 -21.78 -12.79 -11.87
CA MET A 120 -22.00 -13.86 -10.87
C MET A 120 -22.89 -15.02 -11.38
N LYS A 121 -23.55 -14.86 -12.54
CA LYS A 121 -24.33 -15.90 -13.22
C LYS A 121 -23.51 -16.68 -14.25
N THR A 122 -22.31 -16.24 -14.59
CA THR A 122 -21.44 -16.93 -15.54
C THR A 122 -21.16 -18.37 -15.06
N PRO A 123 -21.43 -19.39 -15.90
CA PRO A 123 -21.08 -20.77 -15.59
C PRO A 123 -19.57 -20.92 -15.36
N PRO A 124 -19.12 -21.70 -14.37
CA PRO A 124 -17.69 -21.94 -14.16
C PRO A 124 -17.07 -22.67 -15.36
N GLU A 125 -15.88 -22.24 -15.76
CA GLU A 125 -15.11 -22.83 -16.87
C GLU A 125 -13.62 -22.81 -16.49
N PRO A 126 -12.98 -23.97 -16.31
CA PRO A 126 -11.56 -24.05 -15.98
C PRO A 126 -10.66 -23.44 -17.06
N GLY A 127 -9.69 -22.63 -16.65
CA GLY A 127 -8.68 -22.04 -17.51
C GLY A 127 -7.30 -21.99 -16.84
N PHE A 128 -6.51 -20.97 -17.18
CA PHE A 128 -5.13 -20.84 -16.71
C PHE A 128 -5.02 -20.73 -15.19
N ILE A 129 -5.90 -19.99 -14.51
CA ILE A 129 -5.89 -19.86 -13.05
C ILE A 129 -6.18 -21.22 -12.40
N THR A 130 -7.14 -21.97 -12.94
CA THR A 130 -7.50 -23.30 -12.44
C THR A 130 -6.32 -24.25 -12.56
N GLU A 131 -5.72 -24.37 -13.73
CA GLU A 131 -4.60 -25.29 -13.95
C GLU A 131 -3.37 -24.87 -13.14
N THR A 132 -2.93 -23.61 -13.28
CA THR A 132 -1.66 -23.14 -12.72
C THR A 132 -1.76 -22.87 -11.23
N TYR A 133 -2.82 -22.19 -10.77
CA TYR A 133 -2.95 -21.70 -9.40
C TYR A 133 -3.83 -22.56 -8.48
N CYS A 134 -4.49 -23.61 -9.02
CA CYS A 134 -5.35 -24.50 -8.22
C CYS A 134 -4.97 -25.99 -8.29
N VAL A 135 -4.57 -26.50 -9.47
CA VAL A 135 -4.16 -27.91 -9.66
C VAL A 135 -2.65 -28.06 -9.41
N GLN A 136 -1.83 -27.30 -10.13
CA GLN A 136 -0.36 -27.37 -10.00
C GLN A 136 0.16 -26.66 -8.74
N SER A 137 -0.65 -25.80 -8.15
CA SER A 137 -0.41 -25.15 -6.86
C SER A 137 -1.73 -24.97 -6.14
N ARG A 138 -1.71 -24.66 -4.83
CA ARG A 138 -2.91 -24.72 -3.98
C ARG A 138 -3.37 -23.34 -3.51
N TYR A 139 -3.43 -22.35 -4.38
CA TYR A 139 -3.86 -21.01 -3.97
C TYR A 139 -5.37 -20.88 -3.86
N PHE A 140 -6.14 -21.51 -4.74
CA PHE A 140 -7.59 -21.55 -4.69
C PHE A 140 -8.10 -22.98 -4.88
N HIS A 141 -9.27 -23.29 -4.33
CA HIS A 141 -9.94 -24.54 -4.66
C HIS A 141 -10.29 -24.55 -6.16
N PRO A 142 -10.14 -25.68 -6.90
CA PRO A 142 -10.42 -25.74 -8.33
C PRO A 142 -11.80 -25.20 -8.74
N ASP A 143 -12.84 -25.45 -7.93
CA ASP A 143 -14.19 -24.89 -8.18
C ASP A 143 -14.23 -23.36 -8.17
N ASN A 144 -13.42 -22.74 -7.31
CA ASN A 144 -13.27 -21.28 -7.29
C ASN A 144 -12.34 -20.81 -8.42
N GLY A 145 -11.30 -21.58 -8.77
CA GLY A 145 -10.48 -21.34 -9.95
C GLY A 145 -11.31 -21.22 -11.23
N ALA A 146 -12.18 -22.20 -11.49
CA ALA A 146 -13.02 -22.22 -12.68
C ALA A 146 -14.02 -21.05 -12.74
N ARG A 147 -14.46 -20.55 -11.58
CA ARG A 147 -15.27 -19.34 -11.50
C ARG A 147 -14.45 -18.09 -11.81
N ILE A 148 -13.24 -18.00 -11.27
CA ILE A 148 -12.33 -16.87 -11.53
C ILE A 148 -12.00 -16.80 -13.03
N ASP A 149 -11.62 -17.92 -13.64
CA ASP A 149 -11.29 -17.99 -15.07
C ASP A 149 -12.49 -17.53 -15.93
N ALA A 150 -13.68 -18.12 -15.73
CA ALA A 150 -14.87 -17.77 -16.50
C ALA A 150 -15.30 -16.30 -16.32
N ILE A 151 -15.32 -15.80 -15.09
CA ILE A 151 -15.65 -14.39 -14.83
C ILE A 151 -14.61 -13.47 -15.47
N ARG A 152 -13.32 -13.81 -15.34
CA ARG A 152 -12.24 -13.00 -15.92
C ARG A 152 -12.33 -12.96 -17.44
N ALA A 153 -12.57 -14.09 -18.10
CA ALA A 153 -12.79 -14.13 -19.55
C ALA A 153 -14.00 -13.27 -19.96
N ARG A 154 -15.11 -13.39 -19.24
CA ARG A 154 -16.31 -12.58 -19.49
C ARG A 154 -16.05 -11.07 -19.35
N ILE A 155 -15.19 -10.64 -18.43
CA ILE A 155 -14.79 -9.22 -18.28
C ILE A 155 -14.04 -8.71 -19.53
N ASP A 156 -13.31 -9.54 -20.27
CA ASP A 156 -12.64 -9.13 -21.52
C ASP A 156 -13.61 -8.92 -22.69
N GLU A 157 -14.78 -9.55 -22.65
CA GLU A 157 -15.81 -9.42 -23.68
C GLU A 157 -16.71 -8.20 -23.50
N LEU A 158 -16.70 -7.58 -22.31
CA LEU A 158 -17.52 -6.42 -22.00
C LEU A 158 -16.83 -5.13 -22.46
N ASP A 159 -17.62 -4.24 -23.08
CA ASP A 159 -17.20 -2.88 -23.37
C ASP A 159 -17.27 -2.01 -22.10
N LEU A 160 -16.13 -1.92 -21.41
CA LEU A 160 -15.99 -1.20 -20.14
C LEU A 160 -14.96 -0.08 -20.30
N ASP A 161 -15.35 1.14 -19.89
CA ASP A 161 -14.39 2.20 -19.67
C ASP A 161 -13.41 1.85 -18.52
N GLU A 162 -12.31 2.60 -18.42
CA GLU A 162 -11.23 2.34 -17.49
C GLU A 162 -11.72 2.24 -16.02
N ASP A 163 -12.57 3.18 -15.59
CA ASP A 163 -13.06 3.24 -14.22
C ASP A 163 -13.95 2.03 -13.90
N LEU A 164 -14.91 1.70 -14.77
CA LEU A 164 -15.77 0.52 -14.59
C LEU A 164 -14.98 -0.78 -14.60
N ARG A 165 -14.03 -0.91 -15.53
CA ARG A 165 -13.18 -2.09 -15.62
C ARG A 165 -12.39 -2.28 -14.33
N ALA A 166 -11.82 -1.21 -13.79
CA ALA A 166 -11.09 -1.25 -12.53
C ALA A 166 -11.96 -1.65 -11.34
N VAL A 167 -13.19 -1.13 -11.24
CA VAL A 167 -14.14 -1.50 -10.18
C VAL A 167 -14.51 -2.98 -10.25
N VAL A 168 -14.82 -3.49 -11.43
CA VAL A 168 -15.21 -4.89 -11.64
C VAL A 168 -14.04 -5.85 -11.37
N LEU A 169 -12.83 -5.52 -11.86
CA LEU A 169 -11.62 -6.30 -11.57
C LEU A 169 -11.27 -6.29 -10.09
N THR A 170 -11.36 -5.14 -9.43
CA THR A 170 -11.13 -5.02 -7.98
C THR A 170 -12.10 -5.91 -7.20
N SER A 171 -13.38 -5.89 -7.54
CA SER A 171 -14.38 -6.79 -6.94
C SER A 171 -14.02 -8.27 -7.10
N LEU A 172 -13.50 -8.68 -8.27
CA LEU A 172 -13.07 -10.05 -8.51
C LEU A 172 -11.81 -10.41 -7.69
N VAL A 173 -10.81 -9.52 -7.65
CA VAL A 173 -9.58 -9.69 -6.86
C VAL A 173 -9.91 -9.89 -5.39
N GLU A 174 -10.78 -9.07 -4.82
CA GLU A 174 -11.17 -9.20 -3.42
C GLU A 174 -12.02 -10.45 -3.17
N ALA A 175 -12.86 -10.85 -4.14
CA ALA A 175 -13.61 -12.09 -4.06
C ALA A 175 -12.69 -13.31 -4.02
N ALA A 176 -11.64 -13.30 -4.83
CA ALA A 176 -10.60 -14.32 -4.83
C ALA A 176 -9.81 -14.31 -3.50
N ASP A 177 -9.39 -13.15 -2.99
CA ASP A 177 -8.65 -13.03 -1.71
C ASP A 177 -9.42 -13.62 -0.52
N ARG A 178 -10.75 -13.49 -0.51
CA ARG A 178 -11.64 -14.05 0.53
C ARG A 178 -11.69 -15.58 0.52
N VAL A 179 -11.35 -16.24 -0.58
CA VAL A 179 -11.40 -17.70 -0.76
C VAL A 179 -10.03 -18.30 -1.07
N ASP A 180 -8.95 -17.56 -0.85
CA ASP A 180 -7.59 -18.06 -1.07
C ASP A 180 -7.14 -19.02 0.05
N SER A 181 -6.05 -19.73 -0.20
CA SER A 181 -5.43 -20.66 0.74
C SER A 181 -3.98 -20.27 1.06
N THR A 182 -3.77 -18.97 1.33
CA THR A 182 -2.48 -18.39 1.75
C THR A 182 -2.50 -17.84 3.19
N THR A 183 -1.38 -17.29 3.66
CA THR A 183 -1.30 -16.52 4.91
C THR A 183 -1.31 -14.99 4.70
N GLY A 184 -1.70 -14.52 3.51
CA GLY A 184 -1.74 -13.09 3.15
C GLY A 184 -0.59 -12.61 2.25
N VAL A 185 0.27 -13.54 1.83
CA VAL A 185 1.26 -13.36 0.75
C VAL A 185 1.25 -14.59 -0.14
N GLN A 186 1.56 -14.42 -1.42
CA GLN A 186 1.53 -15.47 -2.45
C GLN A 186 2.91 -16.06 -2.73
N MET A 187 3.84 -15.91 -1.78
CA MET A 187 5.15 -16.57 -1.87
C MET A 187 5.05 -18.09 -1.69
N ALA A 188 3.97 -18.55 -1.04
CA ALA A 188 3.63 -19.94 -0.80
C ALA A 188 2.12 -20.08 -0.53
N TYR A 189 1.64 -21.31 -0.56
CA TYR A 189 0.28 -21.71 -0.19
C TYR A 189 0.30 -22.75 0.93
N LEU A 190 -0.84 -22.93 1.60
CA LEU A 190 -0.97 -23.86 2.72
C LEU A 190 -0.94 -25.34 2.25
N LYS A 191 -0.35 -26.20 3.09
CA LYS A 191 -0.30 -27.67 2.87
C LYS A 191 -1.66 -28.36 2.93
N SER A 192 -2.64 -27.70 3.50
CA SER A 192 -4.05 -28.10 3.52
C SER A 192 -4.88 -26.88 3.17
N TRP A 193 -6.06 -27.08 2.59
CA TRP A 193 -6.96 -25.97 2.25
C TRP A 193 -7.26 -25.13 3.51
N ALA A 194 -7.14 -23.81 3.39
CA ALA A 194 -7.72 -22.92 4.39
C ALA A 194 -9.22 -23.18 4.48
N PRO A 195 -9.85 -23.12 5.67
CA PRO A 195 -11.30 -23.31 5.79
C PRO A 195 -12.12 -22.41 4.86
N ARG A 196 -11.64 -21.18 4.61
CA ARG A 196 -12.28 -20.24 3.69
C ARG A 196 -12.20 -20.62 2.21
N ALA A 197 -11.27 -21.50 1.82
CA ALA A 197 -11.07 -21.88 0.43
C ALA A 197 -12.23 -22.70 -0.15
N SER A 198 -13.02 -23.33 0.73
CA SER A 198 -14.25 -24.05 0.37
C SER A 198 -15.49 -23.15 0.30
N ASN A 199 -15.38 -21.88 0.69
CA ASN A 199 -16.47 -20.93 0.51
C ASN A 199 -16.67 -20.65 -0.98
N ARG A 200 -17.92 -20.44 -1.39
CA ARG A 200 -18.23 -20.02 -2.76
C ARG A 200 -17.72 -18.60 -2.99
N LEU A 201 -16.96 -18.40 -4.06
CA LEU A 201 -16.57 -17.07 -4.51
C LEU A 201 -17.81 -16.18 -4.71
N SER A 202 -17.74 -14.96 -4.18
CA SER A 202 -18.80 -13.95 -4.27
C SER A 202 -18.18 -12.56 -4.41
N MET A 203 -18.48 -11.92 -5.53
CA MET A 203 -18.14 -10.54 -5.84
C MET A 203 -19.03 -9.57 -5.06
N ARG A 204 -18.47 -8.41 -4.70
CA ARG A 204 -19.14 -7.35 -3.95
C ARG A 204 -18.72 -6.02 -4.55
N ILE A 205 -19.61 -5.03 -4.49
CA ILE A 205 -19.29 -3.67 -4.90
C ILE A 205 -18.20 -3.13 -3.96
N PRO A 206 -17.02 -2.73 -4.47
CA PRO A 206 -16.00 -2.06 -3.68
C PRO A 206 -16.53 -0.73 -3.13
N ASP A 207 -15.95 -0.26 -2.03
CA ASP A 207 -16.31 1.03 -1.41
C ASP A 207 -15.74 2.20 -2.23
N VAL A 208 -16.31 2.45 -3.42
CA VAL A 208 -15.95 3.56 -4.30
C VAL A 208 -16.50 4.86 -3.72
N LEU A 209 -15.64 5.87 -3.62
CA LEU A 209 -15.99 7.16 -3.04
C LEU A 209 -16.61 8.14 -4.04
N PRO A 210 -17.46 9.07 -3.57
CA PRO A 210 -17.88 10.26 -4.32
C PRO A 210 -16.71 11.06 -4.89
N ALA A 211 -17.01 11.86 -5.91
CA ALA A 211 -16.09 12.89 -6.38
C ALA A 211 -15.76 13.91 -5.27
N VAL A 212 -14.54 14.45 -5.30
CA VAL A 212 -14.12 15.53 -4.41
C VAL A 212 -14.22 16.89 -5.11
N PRO A 213 -14.53 17.99 -4.39
CA PRO A 213 -14.81 19.29 -5.01
C PRO A 213 -13.57 19.95 -5.63
N THR A 214 -12.37 19.56 -5.19
CA THR A 214 -11.06 20.11 -5.61
C THR A 214 -10.56 19.55 -6.94
N GLY A 215 -11.31 18.63 -7.54
CA GLY A 215 -11.04 18.06 -8.86
C GLY A 215 -10.97 16.54 -8.84
N ARG A 216 -10.99 15.94 -10.03
CA ARG A 216 -10.93 14.48 -10.16
C ARG A 216 -9.59 13.96 -9.62
N CYS A 217 -9.65 12.92 -8.80
CA CYS A 217 -8.47 12.17 -8.39
C CYS A 217 -7.95 11.33 -9.56
N GLU A 218 -6.66 11.00 -9.55
CA GLU A 218 -6.00 10.32 -10.67
C GLU A 218 -5.21 9.11 -10.17
N SER A 219 -5.08 8.10 -11.04
CA SER A 219 -4.25 6.92 -10.80
C SER A 219 -3.25 6.75 -11.93
N HIS A 220 -1.97 6.60 -11.58
CA HIS A 220 -0.88 6.47 -12.53
C HIS A 220 -0.14 5.15 -12.31
N ARG A 221 0.44 4.64 -13.41
CA ARG A 221 1.28 3.45 -13.38
C ARG A 221 2.68 3.73 -13.91
N LEU A 222 3.48 4.38 -13.10
CA LEU A 222 4.85 4.77 -13.41
C LEU A 222 5.81 4.20 -12.36
N GLU A 223 7.08 4.06 -12.75
CA GLU A 223 8.15 3.90 -11.77
C GLU A 223 8.18 5.13 -10.84
N ALA A 224 8.50 4.92 -9.57
CA ALA A 224 8.35 5.97 -8.55
C ALA A 224 9.15 7.24 -8.87
N ILE A 225 10.32 7.09 -9.50
CA ILE A 225 11.15 8.23 -9.91
C ILE A 225 10.53 9.01 -11.08
N ASP A 226 9.87 8.33 -12.02
CA ASP A 226 9.21 8.97 -13.15
C ASP A 226 7.95 9.68 -12.70
N ALA A 227 7.20 9.08 -11.76
CA ALA A 227 6.07 9.74 -11.11
C ALA A 227 6.53 10.98 -10.33
N ALA A 228 7.62 10.89 -9.56
CA ALA A 228 8.14 12.03 -8.79
C ALA A 228 8.52 13.22 -9.69
N LYS A 229 9.05 12.96 -10.90
CA LYS A 229 9.42 13.99 -11.89
C LYS A 229 8.23 14.57 -12.65
N LYS A 230 7.11 13.85 -12.71
CA LYS A 230 5.95 14.20 -13.55
C LYS A 230 4.80 14.82 -12.76
N LEU A 231 4.57 14.35 -11.54
CA LEU A 231 3.42 14.74 -10.72
C LEU A 231 3.79 15.97 -9.87
N THR A 232 2.91 16.97 -9.88
CA THR A 232 2.98 18.16 -9.03
C THR A 232 1.79 18.16 -8.08
N GLY A 233 2.01 18.60 -6.85
CA GLY A 233 0.97 18.74 -5.82
C GLY A 233 1.49 19.53 -4.64
N ASP A 234 0.70 19.67 -3.58
CA ASP A 234 1.11 20.43 -2.39
C ASP A 234 1.83 19.54 -1.38
N LEU A 235 1.45 18.25 -1.33
CA LEU A 235 2.00 17.26 -0.41
C LEU A 235 2.25 15.92 -1.10
N ALA A 236 3.41 15.30 -0.85
CA ALA A 236 3.67 13.91 -1.22
C ALA A 236 3.70 13.00 0.01
N TYR A 237 2.90 11.93 -0.01
CA TYR A 237 2.99 10.81 0.92
C TYR A 237 3.84 9.69 0.30
N LEU A 238 4.88 9.26 1.03
CA LEU A 238 5.83 8.24 0.62
C LEU A 238 5.77 7.04 1.58
N ASP A 239 5.50 5.87 1.04
CA ASP A 239 5.56 4.58 1.76
C ASP A 239 6.31 3.53 0.92
N PRO A 240 7.61 3.77 0.64
CA PRO A 240 8.36 2.92 -0.26
C PRO A 240 8.56 1.51 0.32
N PRO A 241 8.80 0.49 -0.52
CA PRO A 241 9.38 -0.76 -0.06
C PRO A 241 10.69 -0.48 0.72
N TYR A 242 10.87 -1.14 1.85
CA TYR A 242 11.99 -0.86 2.76
C TYR A 242 12.89 -2.07 3.06
N ASN A 243 12.62 -3.23 2.45
CA ASN A 243 13.35 -4.48 2.68
C ASN A 243 13.34 -5.37 1.41
N GLN A 244 13.85 -6.60 1.51
CA GLN A 244 13.95 -7.56 0.39
C GLN A 244 12.61 -8.02 -0.21
N HIS A 245 11.47 -7.72 0.42
CA HIS A 245 10.17 -8.25 -0.01
C HIS A 245 9.67 -7.55 -1.27
N SER A 246 9.89 -8.19 -2.43
CA SER A 246 9.31 -7.76 -3.70
C SER A 246 7.79 -7.91 -3.69
N TYR A 247 7.08 -6.80 -3.90
CA TYR A 247 5.61 -6.79 -3.95
C TYR A 247 5.06 -7.59 -5.13
N LEU A 248 5.67 -7.51 -6.32
CA LEU A 248 5.27 -8.36 -7.44
C LEU A 248 5.39 -9.85 -7.07
N GLY A 249 6.49 -10.26 -6.45
CA GLY A 249 6.68 -11.65 -6.01
C GLY A 249 5.69 -12.09 -4.93
N ASN A 250 5.28 -11.18 -4.04
CA ASN A 250 4.32 -11.44 -2.97
C ASN A 250 2.85 -11.41 -3.45
N TYR A 251 2.56 -10.78 -4.59
CA TYR A 251 1.20 -10.50 -5.10
C TYR A 251 1.01 -10.84 -6.59
N HIS A 252 1.76 -11.82 -7.09
CA HIS A 252 1.80 -12.16 -8.52
C HIS A 252 0.48 -12.76 -9.08
N LEU A 253 -0.38 -13.36 -8.25
CA LEU A 253 -1.71 -13.80 -8.70
C LEU A 253 -2.59 -12.60 -8.99
N TRP A 254 -2.48 -11.52 -8.21
CA TRP A 254 -3.25 -10.30 -8.46
C TRP A 254 -2.79 -9.62 -9.75
N GLU A 255 -1.48 -9.59 -10.01
CA GLU A 255 -0.95 -9.12 -11.29
C GLU A 255 -1.49 -9.96 -12.46
N THR A 256 -1.55 -11.30 -12.31
CA THR A 256 -2.09 -12.20 -13.34
C THR A 256 -3.59 -12.01 -13.55
N LEU A 257 -4.38 -11.94 -12.47
CA LEU A 257 -5.82 -11.80 -12.54
C LEU A 257 -6.20 -10.46 -13.18
N VAL A 258 -5.57 -9.36 -12.78
CA VAL A 258 -5.85 -8.03 -13.34
C VAL A 258 -5.39 -7.92 -14.79
N THR A 259 -4.23 -8.49 -15.14
CA THR A 259 -3.75 -8.47 -16.53
C THR A 259 -4.61 -9.38 -17.42
N GLY A 260 -5.07 -10.53 -16.90
CA GLY A 260 -5.75 -11.57 -17.67
C GLY A 260 -4.84 -12.31 -18.64
N ASP A 261 -3.52 -12.28 -18.41
CA ASP A 261 -2.54 -12.99 -19.23
C ASP A 261 -2.26 -14.40 -18.68
N GLN A 262 -1.49 -15.17 -19.46
CA GLN A 262 -1.10 -16.54 -19.15
C GLN A 262 0.44 -16.64 -19.16
N PRO A 263 1.13 -16.05 -18.18
CA PRO A 263 2.58 -15.97 -18.18
C PRO A 263 3.22 -17.35 -17.96
N GLU A 264 4.45 -17.52 -18.44
CA GLU A 264 5.29 -18.62 -17.97
C GLU A 264 5.49 -18.54 -16.45
N THR A 265 5.54 -19.69 -15.78
CA THR A 265 5.70 -19.76 -14.32
C THR A 265 6.88 -20.62 -13.88
N TYR A 266 7.37 -20.37 -12.67
CA TYR A 266 8.48 -21.14 -12.09
C TYR A 266 8.30 -21.46 -10.61
N GLY A 267 8.99 -22.52 -10.18
CA GLY A 267 9.02 -22.98 -8.80
C GLY A 267 7.69 -23.58 -8.32
N VAL A 268 7.69 -24.07 -7.08
CA VAL A 268 6.52 -24.71 -6.44
C VAL A 268 5.34 -23.75 -6.29
N ALA A 269 5.66 -22.46 -6.07
CA ALA A 269 4.70 -21.38 -5.93
C ALA A 269 4.11 -20.89 -7.27
N ARG A 270 4.56 -21.43 -8.41
CA ARG A 270 4.14 -21.02 -9.77
C ARG A 270 4.21 -19.50 -9.98
N LYS A 271 5.30 -18.88 -9.53
CA LYS A 271 5.48 -17.43 -9.71
C LYS A 271 5.63 -17.09 -11.17
N ARG A 272 5.08 -15.94 -11.59
CA ARG A 272 5.25 -15.42 -12.94
C ARG A 272 6.74 -15.21 -13.25
N SER A 273 7.20 -15.61 -14.43
CA SER A 273 8.62 -15.53 -14.82
C SER A 273 9.20 -14.12 -14.73
N ASP A 274 8.40 -13.09 -15.04
CA ASP A 274 8.76 -11.67 -14.97
C ASP A 274 9.11 -11.17 -13.55
N CYS A 275 8.76 -11.94 -12.49
CA CYS A 275 9.23 -11.68 -11.13
C CYS A 275 10.77 -11.72 -11.00
N LYS A 276 11.47 -12.40 -11.94
CA LYS A 276 12.93 -12.47 -11.96
C LYS A 276 13.57 -11.19 -12.48
N ASP A 277 12.87 -10.48 -13.36
CA ASP A 277 13.41 -9.37 -14.14
C ASP A 277 12.95 -8.01 -13.60
N ARG A 278 11.68 -7.92 -13.15
CA ARG A 278 11.08 -6.71 -12.57
C ARG A 278 11.55 -6.48 -11.12
N LYS A 279 12.81 -6.06 -10.98
CA LYS A 279 13.43 -5.72 -9.69
C LYS A 279 13.29 -4.23 -9.38
N SER A 280 13.03 -3.91 -8.11
CA SER A 280 13.01 -2.52 -7.63
C SER A 280 14.31 -2.19 -6.88
N PRO A 281 14.89 -0.98 -7.07
CA PRO A 281 16.02 -0.52 -6.27
C PRO A 281 15.66 -0.41 -4.78
N PHE A 282 14.38 -0.20 -4.44
CA PHE A 282 13.88 -0.16 -3.07
C PHE A 282 13.96 -1.52 -2.35
N ASN A 283 14.07 -2.63 -3.08
CA ASN A 283 14.29 -3.95 -2.49
C ASN A 283 15.78 -4.31 -2.27
N SER A 284 16.70 -3.40 -2.61
CA SER A 284 18.14 -3.63 -2.49
C SER A 284 18.75 -2.73 -1.41
N LYS A 285 19.37 -3.35 -0.39
CA LYS A 285 20.09 -2.63 0.68
C LYS A 285 21.15 -1.67 0.14
N LEU A 286 21.78 -2.03 -0.99
CA LEU A 286 22.82 -1.22 -1.62
C LEU A 286 22.27 -0.04 -2.46
N LYS A 287 21.04 -0.14 -2.97
CA LYS A 287 20.48 0.84 -3.92
C LYS A 287 19.40 1.74 -3.32
N ILE A 288 18.75 1.31 -2.23
CA ILE A 288 17.61 2.00 -1.65
C ILE A 288 17.90 3.44 -1.23
N GLU A 289 19.10 3.72 -0.67
CA GLU A 289 19.44 5.09 -0.25
C GLU A 289 19.49 6.05 -1.44
N ALA A 290 20.20 5.67 -2.51
CA ALA A 290 20.30 6.49 -3.71
C ALA A 290 18.93 6.68 -4.38
N ALA A 291 18.13 5.62 -4.47
CA ALA A 291 16.80 5.68 -5.08
C ALA A 291 15.82 6.56 -4.30
N LEU A 292 15.79 6.44 -2.97
CA LEU A 292 14.91 7.26 -2.14
C LEU A 292 15.35 8.74 -2.17
N ARG A 293 16.65 9.00 -2.16
CA ARG A 293 17.21 10.36 -2.29
C ARG A 293 16.79 11.01 -3.61
N GLU A 294 16.92 10.29 -4.73
CA GLU A 294 16.55 10.81 -6.05
C GLU A 294 15.05 11.12 -6.13
N VAL A 295 14.19 10.25 -5.57
CA VAL A 295 12.75 10.49 -5.46
C VAL A 295 12.47 11.74 -4.64
N ILE A 296 13.00 11.85 -3.42
CA ILE A 296 12.78 13.00 -2.53
C ILE A 296 13.20 14.31 -3.20
N GLN A 297 14.30 14.32 -3.95
CA GLN A 297 14.80 15.50 -4.65
C GLN A 297 14.00 15.86 -5.89
N SER A 298 13.38 14.88 -6.55
CA SER A 298 12.63 15.10 -7.79
C SER A 298 11.21 15.60 -7.56
N LEU A 299 10.65 15.43 -6.35
CA LEU A 299 9.29 15.83 -6.03
C LEU A 299 9.09 17.35 -6.09
N ASP A 300 8.08 17.76 -6.85
CA ASP A 300 7.58 19.13 -6.93
C ASP A 300 6.39 19.32 -5.96
N VAL A 301 6.71 19.46 -4.67
CA VAL A 301 5.76 19.62 -3.55
C VAL A 301 6.35 20.49 -2.44
N GLU A 302 5.50 21.16 -1.67
CA GLU A 302 5.96 21.94 -0.50
C GLU A 302 6.21 21.08 0.74
N THR A 303 5.47 19.96 0.84
CA THR A 303 5.53 19.07 1.99
C THR A 303 5.76 17.61 1.58
N VAL A 304 6.65 16.93 2.32
CA VAL A 304 6.82 15.47 2.20
C VAL A 304 6.46 14.81 3.52
N VAL A 305 5.53 13.86 3.48
CA VAL A 305 5.24 12.93 4.57
C VAL A 305 5.78 11.56 4.18
N LEU A 306 6.62 10.96 5.02
CA LEU A 306 7.23 9.66 4.74
C LEU A 306 6.96 8.69 5.89
N SER A 307 6.45 7.51 5.58
CA SER A 307 6.33 6.39 6.52
C SER A 307 7.47 5.40 6.29
N PHE A 308 8.14 4.98 7.37
CA PHE A 308 9.19 3.98 7.29
C PHE A 308 9.29 3.14 8.57
N SER A 309 9.46 1.83 8.39
CA SER A 309 9.65 0.90 9.51
C SER A 309 11.10 0.90 9.99
N ASP A 310 11.32 0.77 11.30
CA ASP A 310 12.66 0.60 11.89
C ASP A 310 13.32 -0.75 11.57
N GLU A 311 12.59 -1.66 10.90
CA GLU A 311 13.14 -2.89 10.31
C GLU A 311 13.63 -2.72 8.87
N GLY A 312 13.52 -1.52 8.30
CA GLY A 312 13.97 -1.23 6.96
C GLY A 312 15.50 -1.13 6.83
N TYR A 313 15.97 -1.06 5.59
CA TYR A 313 17.40 -0.95 5.28
C TYR A 313 18.02 0.40 5.64
N LEU A 314 17.22 1.44 5.83
CA LEU A 314 17.67 2.79 6.13
C LEU A 314 17.43 3.13 7.60
N SER A 315 18.42 3.75 8.24
CA SER A 315 18.28 4.28 9.58
C SER A 315 17.44 5.55 9.60
N ARG A 316 16.91 5.88 10.78
CA ARG A 316 16.25 7.16 11.05
C ARG A 316 17.12 8.34 10.60
N ASP A 317 18.40 8.34 10.94
CA ASP A 317 19.30 9.47 10.65
C ASP A 317 19.57 9.63 9.15
N GLN A 318 19.67 8.51 8.41
CA GLN A 318 19.79 8.55 6.95
C GLN A 318 18.55 9.20 6.31
N ILE A 319 17.35 8.85 6.78
CA ILE A 319 16.10 9.42 6.27
C ILE A 319 16.00 10.91 6.61
N VAL A 320 16.29 11.30 7.85
CA VAL A 320 16.33 12.71 8.27
C VAL A 320 17.31 13.50 7.40
N HIS A 321 18.51 12.95 7.15
CA HIS A 321 19.52 13.61 6.33
C HIS A 321 19.07 13.77 4.87
N MET A 322 18.33 12.81 4.30
CA MET A 322 17.76 12.97 2.96
C MET A 322 16.66 14.03 2.91
N LEU A 323 15.82 14.10 3.95
CA LEU A 323 14.70 15.03 4.02
C LEU A 323 15.12 16.46 4.38
N SER A 324 16.23 16.66 5.08
CA SER A 324 16.69 17.99 5.52
C SER A 324 17.01 18.94 4.37
N GLY A 325 17.29 18.41 3.17
CA GLY A 325 17.43 19.20 1.94
C GLY A 325 16.14 19.94 1.55
N ARG A 326 14.98 19.54 2.09
CA ARG A 326 13.68 20.20 1.89
C ARG A 326 13.31 21.15 3.05
N GLY A 327 14.22 21.41 3.98
CA GLY A 327 14.01 22.26 5.14
C GLY A 327 13.84 21.48 6.43
N ARG A 328 13.01 21.98 7.35
CA ARG A 328 12.85 21.40 8.68
C ARG A 328 12.20 20.02 8.61
N VAL A 329 12.62 19.12 9.51
CA VAL A 329 12.11 17.75 9.59
C VAL A 329 11.53 17.48 10.98
N ALA A 330 10.26 17.09 11.05
CA ALA A 330 9.62 16.55 12.24
C ALA A 330 9.61 15.01 12.17
N VAL A 331 9.86 14.34 13.30
CA VAL A 331 9.80 12.88 13.39
C VAL A 331 8.83 12.48 14.50
N ILE A 332 7.88 11.61 14.15
CA ILE A 332 6.86 11.05 15.04
C ILE A 332 7.08 9.54 15.10
N GLU A 333 7.27 9.01 16.31
CA GLU A 333 7.47 7.58 16.53
C GLU A 333 6.16 6.90 16.97
N ASN A 334 5.83 5.78 16.34
CA ASN A 334 4.68 4.94 16.68
C ASN A 334 5.15 3.53 17.06
N ASP A 335 4.91 3.11 18.28
CA ASP A 335 5.15 1.73 18.72
C ASP A 335 4.07 0.79 18.16
N HIS A 336 4.47 -0.26 17.45
CA HIS A 336 3.58 -1.34 17.00
C HIS A 336 4.04 -2.72 17.47
N PRO A 337 3.12 -3.62 17.87
CA PRO A 337 3.47 -5.03 18.13
C PRO A 337 3.98 -5.71 16.85
N ARG A 338 5.11 -6.42 16.92
CA ARG A 338 5.70 -7.13 15.78
C ARG A 338 4.83 -8.32 15.32
N TYR A 339 4.83 -8.62 14.02
CA TYR A 339 4.12 -9.77 13.45
C TYR A 339 4.56 -11.10 14.09
N VAL A 340 3.60 -12.01 14.31
CA VAL A 340 3.73 -13.24 15.14
C VAL A 340 4.78 -14.22 14.60
N GLY A 341 5.25 -14.07 13.36
CA GLY A 341 6.35 -14.87 12.78
C GLY A 341 7.63 -14.89 13.63
N CYS A 342 7.94 -13.80 14.34
CA CYS A 342 9.10 -13.72 15.24
C CYS A 342 8.91 -14.47 16.57
N LYS A 343 7.69 -14.86 16.91
CA LYS A 343 7.39 -15.79 18.02
C LYS A 343 7.41 -17.25 17.58
N ILE A 344 7.17 -17.52 16.29
CA ILE A 344 7.07 -18.88 15.73
C ILE A 344 8.45 -19.39 15.24
N GLY A 345 9.27 -18.51 14.67
CA GLY A 345 10.61 -18.86 14.15
C GLY A 345 11.67 -19.21 15.19
N ILE A 346 11.30 -19.33 16.47
CA ILE A 346 12.20 -19.82 17.53
C ILE A 346 12.22 -21.35 17.60
N HIS A 347 11.38 -22.07 16.84
CA HIS A 347 11.37 -23.53 16.82
C HIS A 347 11.76 -24.10 15.44
N ASN A 348 12.58 -25.16 15.43
CA ASN A 348 12.95 -25.87 14.21
C ASN A 348 11.81 -26.79 13.71
N HIS A 349 12.03 -27.53 12.62
CA HIS A 349 11.03 -28.45 12.07
C HIS A 349 10.63 -29.60 13.02
N ASN A 350 11.46 -29.88 14.03
CA ASN A 350 11.25 -30.91 15.04
C ASN A 350 10.56 -30.36 16.31
N GLY A 351 10.28 -29.04 16.37
CA GLY A 351 9.68 -28.39 17.53
C GLY A 351 10.66 -27.96 18.61
N ASP A 352 11.98 -28.09 18.39
CA ASP A 352 12.99 -27.67 19.36
C ASP A 352 13.21 -26.16 19.29
N LYS A 353 13.34 -25.52 20.45
CA LYS A 353 13.64 -24.09 20.54
C LYS A 353 15.09 -23.82 20.09
N VAL A 354 15.26 -23.24 18.91
CA VAL A 354 16.55 -22.92 18.27
C VAL A 354 16.83 -21.40 18.20
N GLY A 355 15.99 -20.56 18.81
CA GLY A 355 16.18 -19.10 18.83
C GLY A 355 15.68 -18.42 20.10
N THR A 356 16.16 -17.19 20.33
CA THR A 356 15.61 -16.28 21.34
C THR A 356 14.53 -15.41 20.72
N VAL A 357 13.52 -15.02 21.52
CA VAL A 357 12.50 -14.07 21.06
C VAL A 357 13.19 -12.73 20.82
N GLY A 358 13.26 -12.31 19.55
CA GLY A 358 13.80 -11.00 19.18
C GLY A 358 12.92 -9.84 19.65
N LYS A 359 13.25 -8.61 19.22
CA LYS A 359 12.48 -7.39 19.53
C LYS A 359 10.97 -7.63 19.32
N VAL A 360 10.15 -7.30 20.32
CA VAL A 360 8.70 -7.63 20.38
C VAL A 360 7.82 -6.49 19.85
N ARG A 361 8.43 -5.32 19.63
CA ARG A 361 7.80 -4.11 19.08
C ARG A 361 8.67 -3.54 17.97
N ASN A 362 8.03 -3.19 16.86
CA ASN A 362 8.64 -2.40 15.79
C ASN A 362 8.21 -0.95 15.98
N LYS A 363 9.06 -0.02 15.57
CA LYS A 363 8.72 1.39 15.51
C LYS A 363 8.40 1.74 14.05
N GLU A 364 7.20 2.23 13.82
CA GLU A 364 6.88 2.92 12.58
C GLU A 364 7.20 4.39 12.78
N LEU A 365 8.05 4.92 11.92
CA LEU A 365 8.50 6.31 11.93
C LEU A 365 7.72 7.08 10.86
N LEU A 366 7.07 8.15 11.27
CA LEU A 366 6.48 9.12 10.36
C LEU A 366 7.35 10.38 10.37
N PHE A 367 7.81 10.77 9.19
CA PHE A 367 8.59 11.98 8.96
C PHE A 367 7.72 13.00 8.24
N VAL A 368 7.84 14.27 8.63
CA VAL A 368 7.30 15.40 7.87
C VAL A 368 8.42 16.36 7.57
N ALA A 369 8.57 16.78 6.32
CA ALA A 369 9.57 17.73 5.87
C ALA A 369 8.95 18.87 5.07
N GLY A 370 9.62 20.03 5.06
CA GLY A 370 9.17 21.22 4.34
C GLY A 370 8.15 22.04 5.12
N GLU A 371 7.23 22.69 4.41
CA GLU A 371 6.26 23.62 5.02
C GLU A 371 5.36 22.95 6.06
N GLY A 372 4.94 21.71 5.79
CA GLY A 372 4.15 20.92 6.72
C GLY A 372 4.85 20.67 8.06
N ALA A 373 6.19 20.58 8.07
CA ALA A 373 6.94 20.50 9.31
C ALA A 373 6.87 21.82 10.08
N GLU A 374 7.07 22.96 9.41
CA GLU A 374 6.97 24.28 10.06
C GLU A 374 5.57 24.56 10.62
N ARG A 375 4.52 24.14 9.91
CA ARG A 375 3.13 24.21 10.40
C ARG A 375 2.94 23.45 11.71
N LEU A 376 3.47 22.24 11.80
CA LEU A 376 3.42 21.43 13.03
C LEU A 376 4.14 22.09 14.20
N PHE A 377 5.21 22.84 13.95
CA PHE A 377 5.94 23.56 14.99
C PHE A 377 5.39 24.97 15.30
N GLY A 378 4.63 25.56 14.38
CA GLY A 378 4.05 26.91 14.49
C GLY A 378 2.75 26.97 15.32
N THR A 379 2.06 25.84 15.52
CA THR A 379 0.89 25.77 16.39
C THR A 379 1.27 26.03 17.84
N LYS A 380 0.93 27.22 18.35
CA LYS A 380 1.33 27.81 19.65
C LYS A 380 1.11 26.96 20.92
N LYS A 381 0.49 25.78 20.85
CA LYS A 381 0.14 24.96 22.02
C LYS A 381 1.26 24.04 22.52
N ASP A 382 2.26 23.72 21.70
CA ASP A 382 3.33 22.76 22.04
C ASP A 382 4.68 23.37 22.44
N ARG A 383 4.74 24.70 22.68
CA ARG A 383 5.97 25.40 23.11
C ARG A 383 6.55 24.95 24.46
N ARG A 384 5.94 23.99 25.16
CA ARG A 384 6.43 23.47 26.45
C ARG A 384 7.17 22.12 26.38
N SER A 385 7.25 21.47 25.21
CA SER A 385 7.88 20.15 25.12
C SER A 385 9.13 20.09 24.23
N ALA A 386 9.51 21.20 23.58
CA ALA A 386 10.77 21.31 22.84
C ALA A 386 11.94 21.58 23.80
N VAL A 387 12.28 20.61 24.64
CA VAL A 387 13.55 20.61 25.37
C VAL A 387 14.60 19.94 24.51
N LEU A 388 15.64 20.72 24.24
CA LEU A 388 16.92 20.39 23.62
C LEU A 388 17.57 19.16 24.28
N ALA A 389 17.97 18.19 23.46
CA ALA A 389 19.21 17.41 23.59
C ALA A 389 19.46 16.65 22.28
#